data_AF-A4JVR5-F1
#
_entry.id   AF-A4JVR5-F1
#
_cell.length_a   1.000
_cell.length_b   1.000
_cell.length_c   1.000
_cell.angle_alpha   90.00
_cell.angle_beta   90.00
_cell.angle_gamma   90.00
#
_symmetry.space_group_name_H-M   'P 1'
#
loop_
_entity.id
_entity.type
_entity.pdbx_description
1 polymer ?
#
loop_
_entity_poly.entity_id
_entity_poly.type
_entity_poly.pdbx_seq_one_letter_code
_entity_poly.pdbx_strand_id
1 'polypeptide(L)'
;MSFEYIRNYYGVPAERGRAVICSGKAGVIVGAHEQYIRVVLNDDKSECERIYHPTDAVVYGELVDVPALREWRCLAPWRDEWEWEAWFTVTASTRSKARYKAFQHLSDVCDMDGKALIGIRVRAAIPHRRAKR
;
A
#
# COMPACT_ATOMS: atom_id res chain seq x y z
N MET A 1 12.58 -0.86 12.04
CA MET A 1 12.27 -0.07 13.26
C MET A 1 10.76 0.04 13.40
N SER A 2 10.25 0.19 14.64
CA SER A 2 8.83 0.16 15.00
C SER A 2 8.25 1.56 15.23
N PHE A 3 6.92 1.68 15.28
CA PHE A 3 6.24 2.91 15.72
C PHE A 3 6.70 3.41 17.09
N GLU A 4 7.06 2.49 17.98
CA GLU A 4 7.59 2.81 19.31
C GLU A 4 8.85 3.66 19.25
N TYR A 5 9.78 3.34 18.35
CA TYR A 5 10.97 4.17 18.13
C TYR A 5 10.58 5.57 17.66
N ILE A 6 9.67 5.70 16.67
CA ILE A 6 9.24 6.99 16.15
C ILE A 6 8.59 7.84 17.24
N ARG A 7 7.71 7.25 18.05
CA ARG A 7 7.06 7.95 19.18
C ARG A 7 8.07 8.42 20.22
N ASN A 8 9.03 7.56 20.58
CA ASN A 8 10.02 7.88 21.61
C ASN A 8 11.08 8.88 21.13
N TYR A 9 11.51 8.78 19.86
CA TYR A 9 12.58 9.61 19.31
C TYR A 9 12.08 10.99 18.88
N TYR A 10 10.93 11.06 18.19
CA TYR A 10 10.38 12.31 17.68
C TYR A 10 9.29 12.94 18.58
N GLY A 11 8.80 12.22 19.60
CA GLY A 11 7.76 12.72 20.50
C GLY A 11 6.37 12.88 19.87
N VAL A 12 6.13 12.26 18.71
CA VAL A 12 4.88 12.38 17.95
C VAL A 12 3.95 11.19 18.22
N PRO A 13 2.61 11.35 18.15
CA PRO A 13 1.67 10.27 18.39
C PRO A 13 1.50 9.34 17.17
N ALA A 14 2.61 8.89 16.57
CA ALA A 14 2.61 8.05 15.38
C ALA A 14 2.21 6.61 15.70
N GLU A 15 1.01 6.22 15.26
CA GLU A 15 0.51 4.85 15.38
C GLU A 15 -0.33 4.45 14.15
N ARG A 16 -0.40 3.15 13.89
CA ARG A 16 -1.19 2.61 12.79
C ARG A 16 -2.67 2.94 13.01
N GLY A 17 -3.33 3.49 11.99
CA GLY A 17 -4.73 3.92 12.05
C GLY A 17 -4.91 5.37 12.44
N ARG A 18 -3.85 6.11 12.80
CA ARG A 18 -4.00 7.54 13.04
C ARG A 18 -4.15 8.31 11.74
N ALA A 19 -5.18 9.15 11.67
CA ALA A 19 -5.37 10.11 10.62
C ALA A 19 -4.26 11.17 10.67
N VAL A 20 -3.78 11.56 9.49
CA VAL A 20 -2.74 12.59 9.34
C VAL A 20 -3.05 13.48 8.15
N ILE A 21 -2.60 14.73 8.23
CA ILE A 21 -2.56 15.65 7.09
C ILE A 21 -1.08 15.87 6.78
N CYS A 22 -0.61 15.33 5.66
CA CYS A 22 0.77 15.44 5.21
C CYS A 22 0.84 16.43 4.04
N SER A 23 1.54 17.55 4.21
CA SER A 23 1.69 18.60 3.19
C SER A 23 0.35 19.05 2.59
N GLY A 24 -0.68 19.19 3.44
CA GLY A 24 -2.04 19.59 3.04
C GLY A 24 -2.93 18.45 2.49
N LYS A 25 -2.44 17.21 2.43
CA LYS A 25 -3.22 16.05 1.95
C LYS A 25 -3.59 15.13 3.11
N ALA A 26 -4.88 14.85 3.27
CA ALA A 26 -5.38 13.93 4.30
C ALA A 26 -5.06 12.47 3.97
N GLY A 27 -4.69 11.69 4.98
CA GLY A 27 -4.39 10.28 4.87
C GLY A 27 -4.41 9.56 6.22
N VAL A 28 -4.06 8.28 6.20
CA VAL A 28 -4.03 7.40 7.36
C VAL A 28 -2.69 6.69 7.44
N ILE A 29 -2.10 6.64 8.63
CA ILE A 29 -0.88 5.88 8.88
C ILE A 29 -1.19 4.38 8.78
N VAL A 30 -0.54 3.69 7.84
CA VAL A 30 -0.70 2.25 7.64
C VAL A 30 0.52 1.44 8.12
N GLY A 31 1.68 2.10 8.23
CA GLY A 31 2.93 1.46 8.61
C GLY A 31 4.01 2.46 9.04
N ALA A 32 5.14 1.94 9.46
CA ALA A 32 6.36 2.69 9.73
C ALA A 32 7.54 1.96 9.10
N HIS A 33 8.51 2.71 8.58
CA HIS A 33 9.75 2.18 8.05
C HIS A 33 10.90 3.07 8.50
N GLU A 34 11.81 2.50 9.29
CA GLU A 34 12.96 3.22 9.86
C GLU A 34 12.52 4.48 10.63
N GLN A 35 12.87 5.65 10.12
CA GLN A 35 12.56 6.97 10.69
C GLN A 35 11.30 7.58 10.11
N TYR A 36 10.61 6.91 9.19
CA TYR A 36 9.50 7.46 8.42
C TYR A 36 8.18 6.74 8.71
N ILE A 37 7.08 7.48 8.59
CA ILE A 37 5.73 6.93 8.60
C ILE A 37 5.27 6.62 7.17
N ARG A 38 4.54 5.53 7.01
CA ARG A 38 3.85 5.19 5.75
C ARG A 38 2.40 5.58 5.85
N VAL A 39 1.98 6.45 4.94
CA VAL A 39 0.65 7.05 4.92
C VAL A 39 -0.02 6.69 3.61
N VAL A 40 -1.27 6.24 3.68
CA VAL A 40 -2.15 6.14 2.51
C VAL A 40 -3.01 7.40 2.49
N LEU A 41 -2.94 8.17 1.40
CA LEU A 41 -3.76 9.37 1.25
C LEU A 41 -5.20 8.99 0.90
N ASN A 42 -6.17 9.69 1.49
CA ASN A 42 -7.59 9.39 1.31
C ASN A 42 -8.08 9.65 -0.12
N ASP A 43 -7.49 10.65 -0.79
CA ASP A 43 -7.81 11.01 -2.18
C ASP A 43 -7.09 10.09 -3.20
N ASP A 44 -6.14 9.26 -2.75
CA ASP A 44 -5.37 8.40 -3.63
C ASP A 44 -6.09 7.06 -3.85
N LYS A 45 -6.75 6.93 -5.01
CA LYS A 45 -7.53 5.74 -5.39
C LYS A 45 -6.69 4.45 -5.45
N SER A 46 -5.38 4.55 -5.65
CA SER A 46 -4.48 3.40 -5.67
C SER A 46 -4.08 2.89 -4.28
N GLU A 47 -4.40 3.64 -3.22
CA GLU A 47 -3.89 3.37 -1.87
C GLU A 47 -2.35 3.21 -1.86
N CYS A 48 -1.66 4.08 -2.59
CA CYS A 48 -0.21 4.10 -2.58
C CYS A 48 0.30 4.51 -1.19
N GLU A 49 1.18 3.68 -0.63
CA GLU A 49 1.88 3.97 0.62
C GLU A 49 2.95 5.01 0.32
N ARG A 50 2.76 6.23 0.81
CA ARG A 50 3.75 7.30 0.70
C ARG A 50 4.53 7.40 2.00
N ILE A 51 5.82 7.66 1.86
CA ILE A 51 6.75 7.81 2.98
C ILE A 51 6.80 9.28 3.35
N TYR A 52 6.52 9.60 4.61
CA TYR A 52 6.61 10.95 5.16
C TYR A 52 7.51 10.96 6.40
N HIS A 53 8.26 12.04 6.57
CA HIS A 53 9.00 12.23 7.81
C HIS A 53 8.00 12.59 8.93
N PRO A 54 8.11 12.01 10.14
CA PRO A 54 7.08 12.15 11.18
C PRO A 54 6.89 13.59 11.66
N THR A 55 7.90 14.44 11.51
CA THR A 55 7.88 15.84 11.97
C THR A 55 7.78 16.87 10.84
N ASP A 56 7.77 16.44 9.56
CA ASP A 56 7.82 17.38 8.43
C ASP A 56 6.44 17.59 7.81
N ALA A 57 5.83 18.75 8.08
CA ALA A 57 4.52 19.13 7.57
C ALA A 57 3.43 18.06 7.80
N VAL A 58 3.49 17.36 8.94
CA VAL A 58 2.50 16.36 9.37
C VAL A 58 1.68 16.89 10.52
N VAL A 59 0.36 16.92 10.35
CA VAL A 59 -0.60 17.17 11.43
C VAL A 59 -1.24 15.84 11.80
N TYR A 60 -1.14 15.45 13.07
CA TYR A 60 -1.73 14.23 13.60
C TYR A 60 -3.15 14.50 14.10
N GLY A 61 -4.09 13.65 13.71
CA GLY A 61 -5.49 13.71 14.12
C GLY A 61 -5.95 12.51 14.94
N GLU A 62 -7.22 12.16 14.82
CA GLU A 62 -7.83 11.05 15.56
C GLU A 62 -7.46 9.67 14.99
N LEU A 63 -7.70 8.63 15.79
CA LEU A 63 -7.68 7.25 15.32
C LEU A 63 -8.87 6.98 14.41
N VAL A 64 -8.61 6.41 13.25
CA VAL A 64 -9.61 6.00 12.26
C VAL A 64 -9.37 4.55 11.85
N ASP A 65 -10.40 3.93 11.27
CA ASP A 65 -10.27 2.56 10.77
C ASP A 65 -9.23 2.48 9.65
N VAL A 66 -8.22 1.64 9.87
CA VAL A 66 -7.20 1.37 8.86
C VAL A 66 -7.89 0.64 7.69
N PRO A 67 -7.69 1.07 6.43
CA PRO A 67 -8.14 0.28 5.30
C PRO A 67 -7.57 -1.13 5.43
N ALA A 68 -8.43 -2.15 5.35
CA ALA A 68 -8.03 -3.55 5.50
C ALA A 68 -7.20 -4.00 4.28
N LEU A 69 -5.94 -3.57 4.21
CA LEU A 69 -5.01 -3.91 3.15
C LEU A 69 -4.75 -5.42 3.18
N ARG A 70 -5.05 -6.08 2.07
CA ARG A 70 -4.75 -7.51 1.84
C ARG A 70 -3.76 -7.63 0.70
N GLU A 71 -3.04 -8.74 0.69
CA GLU A 71 -2.16 -9.08 -0.43
C GLU A 71 -2.96 -9.68 -1.58
N TRP A 72 -2.64 -9.24 -2.78
CA TRP A 72 -3.22 -9.70 -4.03
C TRP A 72 -2.10 -10.12 -4.98
N ARG A 73 -2.26 -11.26 -5.62
CA ARG A 73 -1.39 -11.70 -6.71
C ARG A 73 -1.95 -11.20 -8.03
N CYS A 74 -1.09 -10.55 -8.79
CA CYS A 74 -1.41 -9.93 -10.05
C CYS A 74 -0.55 -10.53 -11.16
N LEU A 75 -1.14 -10.67 -12.34
CA LEU A 75 -0.46 -11.14 -13.55
C LEU A 75 -0.73 -10.14 -14.67
N ALA A 76 0.34 -9.76 -15.36
CA ALA A 76 0.24 -8.89 -16.53
C ALA A 76 -0.58 -9.56 -17.65
N PRO A 77 -1.31 -8.80 -18.47
CA PRO A 77 -2.19 -9.36 -19.51
C PRO A 77 -1.47 -10.23 -20.55
N TRP A 78 -0.20 -9.94 -20.82
CA TRP A 78 0.64 -10.63 -21.81
C TRP A 78 1.50 -11.75 -21.24
N ARG A 79 1.39 -12.04 -19.94
CA ARG A 79 2.13 -13.13 -19.30
C ARG A 79 1.23 -14.36 -19.17
N ASP A 80 1.85 -15.52 -19.29
CA ASP A 80 1.14 -16.79 -19.11
C ASP A 80 0.89 -17.04 -17.61
N GLU A 81 -0.28 -17.60 -17.27
CA GLU A 81 -0.59 -17.94 -15.89
C GLU A 81 0.21 -19.13 -15.34
N TRP A 82 0.80 -19.95 -16.22
CA TRP A 82 1.69 -21.06 -15.88
C TRP A 82 3.10 -20.59 -15.52
N GLU A 83 3.49 -19.35 -15.88
CA GLU A 83 4.74 -18.73 -15.48
C GLU A 83 4.65 -18.23 -14.03
N TRP A 84 5.02 -19.09 -13.08
CA TRP A 84 4.90 -18.77 -11.64
C TRP A 84 5.69 -17.52 -11.22
N GLU A 85 6.80 -17.21 -11.90
CA GLU A 85 7.64 -16.01 -11.68
C GLU A 85 6.99 -14.72 -12.21
N ALA A 86 6.05 -14.84 -13.15
CA ALA A 86 5.36 -13.68 -13.72
C ALA A 86 4.28 -13.09 -12.80
N TRP A 87 3.89 -13.83 -11.76
CA TRP A 87 2.97 -13.35 -10.74
C TRP A 87 3.68 -12.48 -9.70
N PHE A 88 3.28 -11.22 -9.59
CA PHE A 88 3.77 -10.31 -8.55
C PHE A 88 2.68 -9.98 -7.53
N THR A 89 3.06 -9.45 -6.38
CA THR A 89 2.13 -9.14 -5.28
C THR A 89 1.95 -7.64 -5.07
N VAL A 90 0.72 -7.23 -4.77
CA VAL A 90 0.37 -5.86 -4.40
C VAL A 90 -0.52 -5.85 -3.17
N THR A 91 -0.39 -4.83 -2.32
CA THR A 91 -1.25 -4.61 -1.16
C THR A 91 -2.37 -3.63 -1.51
N ALA A 92 -3.63 -4.02 -1.27
CA ALA A 92 -4.79 -3.14 -1.47
C ALA A 92 -6.01 -3.61 -0.66
N SER A 93 -6.93 -2.70 -0.35
CA SER A 93 -8.16 -3.02 0.39
C SER A 93 -9.18 -3.81 -0.44
N THR A 94 -9.22 -3.60 -1.76
CA THR A 94 -10.18 -4.26 -2.66
C THR A 94 -9.51 -4.80 -3.91
N ARG A 95 -10.14 -5.77 -4.58
CA ARG A 95 -9.65 -6.36 -5.83
C ARG A 95 -9.48 -5.34 -6.95
N SER A 96 -10.41 -4.38 -7.06
CA SER A 96 -10.35 -3.33 -8.08
C SER A 96 -9.17 -2.39 -7.86
N LYS A 97 -8.90 -2.02 -6.60
CA LYS A 97 -7.73 -1.23 -6.23
C LYS A 97 -6.42 -2.00 -6.44
N ALA A 98 -6.39 -3.29 -6.12
CA ALA A 98 -5.25 -4.16 -6.42
C ALA A 98 -4.94 -4.20 -7.92
N ARG A 99 -5.96 -4.30 -8.77
CA ARG A 99 -5.81 -4.27 -10.22
C ARG A 99 -5.21 -2.94 -10.71
N TYR A 100 -5.72 -1.82 -10.18
CA TYR A 100 -5.21 -0.50 -10.54
C TYR A 100 -3.76 -0.29 -10.07
N LYS A 101 -3.41 -0.76 -8.87
CA LYS A 101 -2.05 -0.72 -8.35
C LYS A 101 -1.10 -1.58 -9.17
N ALA A 102 -1.55 -2.76 -9.60
CA ALA A 102 -0.81 -3.60 -10.53
C ALA A 102 -0.63 -2.95 -11.91
N PHE A 103 -1.64 -2.22 -12.39
CA PHE A 103 -1.52 -1.44 -13.62
C PHE A 103 -0.46 -0.35 -13.51
N GLN A 104 -0.46 0.43 -12.42
CA GLN A 104 0.56 1.46 -12.18
C GLN A 104 1.96 0.84 -12.15
N HIS A 105 2.14 -0.25 -11.42
CA HIS A 105 3.42 -0.95 -11.34
C HIS A 105 3.93 -1.44 -12.70
N LEU A 106 3.03 -1.98 -13.54
CA LEU A 106 3.40 -2.41 -14.90
C LEU A 106 3.65 -1.23 -15.83
N SER A 107 2.92 -0.13 -15.65
CA SER A 107 3.08 1.11 -16.44
C SER A 107 4.43 1.80 -16.17
N ASP A 108 5.04 1.59 -15.00
CA ASP A 108 6.37 2.11 -14.70
C ASP A 108 7.48 1.38 -15.49
N VAL A 109 7.21 0.15 -15.96
CA VAL A 109 8.19 -0.73 -16.61
C VAL A 109 7.91 -0.92 -18.11
N CYS A 110 6.65 -0.76 -18.53
CA CYS A 110 6.22 -1.01 -19.90
C CYS A 110 5.18 0.03 -20.33
N ASP A 111 5.20 0.44 -21.60
CA ASP A 111 4.15 1.27 -22.18
C ASP A 111 2.81 0.50 -22.19
N MET A 112 1.89 0.90 -21.32
CA MET A 112 0.57 0.30 -21.20
C MET A 112 -0.54 1.29 -21.56
N ASP A 113 -1.46 0.86 -22.42
CA ASP A 113 -2.73 1.56 -22.65
C ASP A 113 -3.74 1.24 -21.53
N GLY A 114 -4.68 2.15 -21.25
CA GLY A 114 -5.72 1.98 -20.23
C GLY A 114 -6.57 0.72 -20.41
N LYS A 115 -6.66 0.18 -21.63
CA LYS A 115 -7.32 -1.11 -21.91
C LYS A 115 -6.61 -2.30 -21.27
N ALA A 116 -5.30 -2.22 -21.05
CA ALA A 116 -4.51 -3.26 -20.40
C ALA A 116 -4.95 -3.51 -18.96
N LEU A 117 -5.53 -2.49 -18.28
CA LEU A 117 -6.08 -2.63 -16.93
C LEU A 117 -7.05 -3.80 -16.83
N ILE A 118 -7.96 -3.96 -17.80
CA ILE A 118 -9.00 -4.99 -17.79
C ILE A 118 -8.40 -6.40 -17.90
N GLY A 119 -7.30 -6.52 -18.66
CA GLY A 119 -6.58 -7.77 -18.86
C GLY A 119 -5.78 -8.26 -17.66
N ILE A 120 -5.52 -7.40 -16.67
CA ILE A 120 -4.75 -7.77 -15.48
C ILE A 120 -5.56 -8.76 -14.63
N ARG A 121 -5.03 -9.98 -14.53
CA ARG A 121 -5.61 -11.01 -13.67
C ARG A 121 -5.19 -10.72 -12.24
N VAL A 122 -6.18 -10.63 -11.35
CA VAL A 122 -5.96 -10.42 -9.91
C VAL A 122 -6.61 -11.54 -9.14
N ARG A 123 -5.83 -12.21 -8.28
CA ARG A 123 -6.27 -13.26 -7.36
C ARG A 123 -5.90 -12.83 -5.94
N ALA A 124 -6.73 -13.19 -4.95
CA ALA A 124 -6.32 -13.00 -3.56
C ALA A 124 -5.04 -13.81 -3.34
N ALA A 125 -4.04 -13.23 -2.68
CA ALA A 125 -2.89 -14.03 -2.26
C ALA A 125 -3.44 -15.12 -1.33
N ILE A 126 -3.17 -16.38 -1.66
CA ILE A 126 -3.45 -17.47 -0.73
C ILE A 126 -2.62 -17.12 0.51
N PRO A 127 -3.25 -16.88 1.68
CA PRO A 127 -2.45 -16.71 2.89
C PRO A 127 -1.62 -17.97 2.97
N HIS A 128 -0.29 -17.84 2.88
CA HIS A 128 0.59 -18.96 3.16
C HIS A 128 0.06 -19.50 4.48
N ARG A 129 -0.54 -20.70 4.48
CA ARG A 129 -0.82 -21.42 5.71
C ARG A 129 0.54 -21.45 6.38
N ARG A 130 0.74 -20.61 7.40
CA ARG A 130 1.92 -20.72 8.27
C ARG A 130 1.93 -22.18 8.63
N ALA A 131 2.89 -22.93 8.08
CA ALA A 131 3.11 -24.29 8.51
C ALA A 131 3.32 -24.16 10.01
N LYS A 132 2.37 -24.68 10.79
CA LYS A 132 2.57 -24.88 12.22
C LYS A 132 3.82 -25.75 12.32
N ARG A 133 4.93 -25.14 12.68
CA ARG A 133 6.05 -25.83 13.30
C ARG A 133 5.79 -25.86 14.79
#